data_AF-A0A2C9L2A2-F1
#
_entry.id   AF-A0A2C9L2A2-F1
#
_cell.length_a   1.000
_cell.length_b   1.000
_cell.length_c   1.000
_cell.angle_alpha   90.00
_cell.angle_beta   90.00
_cell.angle_gamma   90.00
#
_symmetry.space_group_name_H-M   'P 1'
#
loop_
_entity.id
_entity.type
_entity.pdbx_description
1 polymer ?
#
loop_
_entity_poly.entity_id
_entity_poly.type
_entity_poly.pdbx_seq_one_letter_code
_entity_poly.pdbx_strand_id
1 'polypeptide(L)'
;MVCVELFIFALVWAFFLPALEACGKGWFGEACQFKCHCQSDCDKEGLCIGNNPRCENLWFGTRCQYQDLSTISGATITTNVSQWLTDRNIQTCNNDTNLQSVTIVWNTEYWFTWMRIVLKPSAHLKSIDVQFNQHSTSQMLNCTKFLLNTSSPTLEIHCTLEFLVRQITITAAADLCDIYISGGVNFALRQMVCQSSNYSYSKYYALHAVDGDMNTFSHTEHEPRPYLFVTLPKPRLVNRIVLYNRMFDAYNVSVGERLKNFELQGLDENNSTEFSFKDSNTSPLYNYTVVIAGKRMNTMLVNASSADTYYGAKRQLPVLTIRELEIYGECLPGTWGLYCNQSCPSYCPVTCTQEEGSCHLILEGEIYRLVRTV
;
A
#
# COMPACT_ATOMS: atom_id res chain seq x y z
N MET A 1 -12.60 -8.50 27.19
CA MET A 1 -13.68 -8.97 26.30
C MET A 1 -14.50 -7.77 25.81
N VAL A 2 -13.88 -6.85 25.07
CA VAL A 2 -14.47 -5.53 24.76
C VAL A 2 -15.24 -5.52 23.43
N CYS A 3 -14.93 -6.42 22.48
CA CYS A 3 -15.63 -6.46 21.18
C CYS A 3 -16.90 -7.34 21.15
N VAL A 4 -17.12 -8.23 22.13
CA VAL A 4 -18.28 -9.15 22.13
C VAL A 4 -19.58 -8.47 22.63
N GLU A 5 -19.49 -7.43 23.45
CA GLU A 5 -20.69 -6.72 23.94
C GLU A 5 -21.32 -5.77 22.89
N LEU A 6 -20.67 -5.56 21.75
CA LEU A 6 -21.18 -4.69 20.67
C LEU A 6 -22.20 -5.37 19.74
N PHE A 7 -22.33 -6.70 19.77
CA PHE A 7 -23.19 -7.42 18.83
C PHE A 7 -24.69 -7.28 19.12
N ILE A 8 -25.10 -6.96 20.36
CA ILE A 8 -26.51 -6.83 20.75
C ILE A 8 -27.10 -5.45 20.40
N PHE A 9 -26.26 -4.43 20.20
CA PHE A 9 -26.72 -3.07 19.83
C PHE A 9 -26.97 -2.86 18.33
N ALA A 10 -26.48 -3.76 17.46
CA ALA A 10 -26.56 -3.61 16.01
C ALA A 10 -28.01 -3.66 15.46
N LEU A 11 -28.95 -4.31 16.18
CA LEU A 11 -30.34 -4.44 15.73
C LEU A 11 -31.18 -3.15 15.91
N VAL A 12 -30.74 -2.19 16.73
CA VAL A 12 -31.47 -0.93 16.98
C VAL A 12 -30.96 0.21 16.08
N TRP A 13 -29.77 0.09 15.49
CA TRP A 13 -29.14 1.13 14.67
C TRP A 13 -29.60 1.19 13.21
N ALA A 14 -30.38 0.22 12.74
CA ALA A 14 -30.90 0.21 11.36
C ALA A 14 -31.94 1.32 11.08
N PHE A 15 -32.44 2.03 12.10
CA PHE A 15 -33.44 3.10 11.95
C PHE A 15 -32.88 4.53 12.03
N PHE A 16 -31.58 4.69 12.26
CA PHE A 16 -30.90 5.97 12.13
C PHE A 16 -29.86 5.83 11.03
N LEU A 17 -30.28 5.90 9.76
CA LEU A 17 -29.36 6.22 8.67
C LEU A 17 -28.74 7.57 9.06
N PRO A 18 -27.47 7.62 9.48
CA PRO A 18 -26.82 8.91 9.68
C PRO A 18 -26.88 9.59 8.31
N ALA A 19 -27.32 10.85 8.27
CA ALA A 19 -26.99 11.68 7.13
C ALA A 19 -25.49 11.46 6.87
N LEU A 20 -25.13 11.05 5.66
CA LEU A 20 -23.75 10.71 5.28
C LEU A 20 -22.88 11.90 5.67
N GLU A 21 -22.28 11.84 6.86
CA GLU A 21 -21.60 12.99 7.42
C GLU A 21 -20.38 13.17 6.53
N ALA A 22 -20.26 14.36 5.93
CA ALA A 22 -19.15 14.64 5.05
C ALA A 22 -17.86 14.32 5.80
N CYS A 23 -16.99 13.54 5.17
CA CYS A 23 -15.73 13.15 5.78
C CYS A 23 -14.98 14.37 6.30
N GLY A 24 -14.34 14.21 7.46
CA GLY A 24 -13.43 15.24 7.98
C GLY A 24 -12.37 15.59 6.94
N LYS A 25 -11.86 16.82 6.99
CA LYS A 25 -10.86 17.33 6.03
C LYS A 25 -9.70 16.33 5.85
N GLY A 26 -9.32 16.10 4.59
CA GLY A 26 -8.24 15.18 4.23
C GLY A 26 -8.65 13.71 4.18
N TRP A 27 -9.95 13.40 4.22
CA TRP A 27 -10.48 12.04 4.10
C TRP A 27 -11.62 11.99 3.09
N PHE A 28 -11.78 10.86 2.43
CA PHE A 28 -12.86 10.63 1.49
C PHE A 28 -13.30 9.16 1.48
N GLY A 29 -14.41 8.92 0.79
CA GLY A 29 -15.01 7.60 0.62
C GLY A 29 -16.21 7.34 1.54
N GLU A 30 -16.95 6.26 1.26
CA GLU A 30 -18.24 5.95 1.90
C GLU A 30 -18.14 5.81 3.43
N ALA A 31 -17.01 5.34 3.94
CA ALA A 31 -16.71 5.20 5.37
C ALA A 31 -15.54 6.11 5.80
N CYS A 32 -15.23 7.14 4.99
CA CYS A 32 -14.09 8.04 5.18
C CYS A 32 -12.76 7.31 5.40
N GLN A 33 -12.57 6.19 4.70
CA GLN A 33 -11.47 5.25 4.90
C GLN A 33 -10.24 5.54 4.04
N PHE A 34 -10.34 6.48 3.09
CA PHE A 34 -9.22 6.86 2.24
C PHE A 34 -8.69 8.22 2.67
N LYS A 35 -7.37 8.31 2.83
CA LYS A 35 -6.68 9.55 3.17
C LYS A 35 -6.32 10.31 1.90
N CYS A 36 -6.48 11.62 1.96
CA CYS A 36 -6.07 12.51 0.89
C CYS A 36 -4.55 12.56 0.79
N HIS A 37 -4.01 12.24 -0.39
CA HIS A 37 -2.57 12.29 -0.68
C HIS A 37 -2.29 13.25 -1.84
N CYS A 38 -3.00 14.37 -1.88
CA CYS A 38 -2.83 15.44 -2.85
C CYS A 38 -1.93 16.53 -2.28
N GLN A 39 -1.05 17.14 -3.10
CA GLN A 39 -0.14 18.21 -2.64
C GLN A 39 -0.87 19.42 -2.04
N SER A 40 -2.11 19.64 -2.47
CA SER A 40 -2.99 20.71 -2.00
C SER A 40 -4.10 20.16 -1.11
N ASP A 41 -5.24 19.80 -1.70
CA ASP A 41 -6.41 19.25 -1.04
C ASP A 41 -7.13 18.34 -2.05
N CYS A 42 -8.12 17.59 -1.60
CA CYS A 42 -9.00 16.81 -2.46
C CYS A 42 -10.47 17.09 -2.19
N ASP A 43 -11.30 16.84 -3.20
CA ASP A 43 -12.74 16.85 -3.03
C ASP A 43 -13.25 15.61 -2.27
N LYS A 44 -14.58 15.53 -2.11
CA LYS A 44 -15.24 14.42 -1.40
C LYS A 44 -15.12 13.08 -2.12
N GLU A 45 -14.75 13.09 -3.41
CA GLU A 45 -14.44 11.90 -4.20
C GLU A 45 -12.97 11.50 -4.09
N GLY A 46 -12.11 12.37 -3.54
CA GLY A 46 -10.66 12.17 -3.45
C GLY A 46 -9.88 12.67 -4.67
N LEU A 47 -10.50 13.41 -5.58
CA LEU A 47 -9.79 14.04 -6.69
C LEU A 47 -9.02 15.26 -6.17
N CYS A 48 -7.75 15.39 -6.57
CA CYS A 48 -6.96 16.54 -6.21
C CYS A 48 -7.55 17.82 -6.82
N ILE A 49 -7.68 18.87 -6.00
CA ILE A 49 -8.22 20.16 -6.40
C ILE A 49 -7.22 21.29 -6.17
N GLY A 50 -7.45 22.44 -6.80
CA GLY A 50 -6.60 23.63 -6.71
C GLY A 50 -5.77 23.87 -7.97
N ASN A 51 -4.78 24.75 -7.86
CA ASN A 51 -4.01 25.25 -9.02
C ASN A 51 -3.04 24.21 -9.60
N ASN A 52 -2.67 23.19 -8.83
CA ASN A 52 -1.76 22.14 -9.26
C ASN A 52 -2.22 20.78 -8.70
N PRO A 53 -3.28 20.18 -9.26
CA PRO A 53 -3.88 18.95 -8.73
C PRO A 53 -2.95 17.76 -8.99
N ARG A 54 -2.01 17.52 -8.07
CA ARG A 54 -1.02 16.44 -8.14
C ARG A 54 -1.00 15.66 -6.84
N CYS A 55 -0.56 14.42 -6.93
CA CYS A 55 -0.27 13.60 -5.77
C CYS A 55 0.95 14.14 -5.01
N GLU A 56 0.91 14.00 -3.69
CA GLU A 56 2.08 14.18 -2.83
C GLU A 56 3.20 13.23 -3.25
N ASN A 57 4.43 13.56 -2.85
CA ASN A 57 5.54 12.64 -2.99
C ASN A 57 5.18 11.31 -2.31
N LEU A 58 5.67 10.19 -2.86
CA LEU A 58 5.34 8.82 -2.47
C LEU A 58 3.97 8.30 -2.91
N TRP A 59 3.13 9.08 -3.59
CA TRP A 59 1.78 8.65 -3.96
C TRP A 59 1.47 8.88 -5.44
N PHE A 60 0.65 8.00 -6.02
CA PHE A 60 0.21 8.09 -7.40
C PHE A 60 -1.10 7.32 -7.66
N GLY A 61 -1.50 7.30 -8.93
CA GLY A 61 -2.69 6.59 -9.40
C GLY A 61 -3.98 7.31 -9.05
N THR A 62 -5.07 6.55 -9.10
CA THR A 62 -6.45 6.96 -8.92
C THR A 62 -6.59 7.56 -7.54
N ARG A 63 -6.87 8.87 -7.53
CA ARG A 63 -7.05 9.65 -6.30
C ARG A 63 -5.84 9.56 -5.36
N CYS A 64 -4.64 9.35 -5.92
CA CYS A 64 -3.37 9.29 -5.20
C CYS A 64 -3.31 8.20 -4.12
N GLN A 65 -3.95 7.06 -4.32
CA GLN A 65 -4.04 6.01 -3.29
C GLN A 65 -2.97 4.92 -3.37
N TYR A 66 -2.19 4.87 -4.46
CA TYR A 66 -1.09 3.91 -4.59
C TYR A 66 0.19 4.51 -4.06
N GLN A 67 0.89 3.79 -3.17
CA GLN A 67 2.22 4.22 -2.75
C GLN A 67 3.22 3.94 -3.88
N ASP A 68 4.05 4.92 -4.24
CA ASP A 68 5.07 4.76 -5.26
C ASP A 68 6.41 4.29 -4.66
N LEU A 69 6.76 3.04 -4.96
CA LEU A 69 8.03 2.43 -4.56
C LEU A 69 9.25 3.08 -5.23
N SER A 70 9.11 3.85 -6.31
CA SER A 70 10.25 4.55 -6.93
C SER A 70 10.83 5.66 -6.04
N THR A 71 10.06 6.16 -5.07
CA THR A 71 10.43 7.32 -4.24
C THR A 71 10.51 7.04 -2.74
N ILE A 72 10.25 5.81 -2.29
CA ILE A 72 10.35 5.45 -0.88
C ILE A 72 11.79 5.55 -0.35
N SER A 73 11.92 5.67 0.97
CA SER A 73 13.22 5.59 1.63
C SER A 73 13.91 4.25 1.30
N GLY A 74 15.16 4.31 0.84
CA GLY A 74 15.94 3.14 0.44
C GLY A 74 15.84 2.79 -1.05
N ALA A 75 14.99 3.47 -1.82
CA ALA A 75 15.05 3.44 -3.28
C ALA A 75 16.16 4.37 -3.79
N THR A 76 16.92 3.91 -4.79
CA THR A 76 17.97 4.69 -5.45
C THR A 76 17.83 4.57 -6.95
N ILE A 77 17.96 5.69 -7.65
CA ILE A 77 17.92 5.77 -9.12
C ILE A 77 19.35 6.04 -9.58
N THR A 78 19.94 5.13 -10.35
CA THR A 78 21.39 5.16 -10.64
C THR A 78 21.83 6.19 -11.69
N THR A 79 20.95 7.05 -12.16
CA THR A 79 21.28 8.04 -13.20
C THR A 79 21.71 9.36 -12.56
N ASN A 80 22.74 10.01 -13.12
CA ASN A 80 23.30 11.28 -12.63
C ASN A 80 22.32 12.48 -12.69
N VAL A 81 21.06 12.27 -13.10
CA VAL A 81 20.09 13.32 -13.38
C VAL A 81 18.67 12.92 -12.91
N SER A 82 18.56 12.15 -11.82
CA SER A 82 17.32 11.45 -11.40
C SER A 82 16.09 12.32 -11.09
N GLN A 83 16.24 13.65 -10.97
CA GLN A 83 15.17 14.48 -10.42
C GLN A 83 13.94 14.59 -11.34
N TRP A 84 14.13 14.64 -12.67
CA TRP A 84 12.99 14.74 -13.62
C TRP A 84 12.13 13.48 -13.64
N LEU A 85 12.70 12.31 -13.33
CA LEU A 85 12.01 11.03 -13.46
C LEU A 85 10.97 10.79 -12.37
N THR A 86 11.07 11.51 -11.24
CA THR A 86 10.19 11.33 -10.08
C THR A 86 9.72 12.67 -9.50
N ASP A 87 9.76 13.75 -10.29
CA ASP A 87 9.28 15.08 -9.87
C ASP A 87 7.75 15.22 -9.94
N ARG A 88 7.05 14.16 -10.38
CA ARG A 88 5.59 14.10 -10.53
C ARG A 88 5.07 15.12 -11.53
N ASN A 89 5.86 15.42 -12.54
CA ASN A 89 5.50 16.32 -13.60
C ASN A 89 5.58 15.61 -14.95
N ILE A 90 4.43 15.17 -15.46
CA ILE A 90 4.35 14.50 -16.76
C ILE A 90 4.86 15.33 -17.95
N GLN A 91 5.13 16.62 -17.75
CA GLN A 91 5.67 17.54 -18.77
C GLN A 91 7.20 17.65 -18.75
N THR A 92 7.86 17.23 -17.67
CA THR A 92 9.33 17.16 -17.62
C THR A 92 9.77 15.80 -18.13
N CYS A 93 10.71 15.80 -19.06
CA CYS A 93 11.21 14.56 -19.66
C CYS A 93 12.72 14.59 -19.74
N ASN A 94 13.32 13.41 -19.90
CA ASN A 94 14.74 13.27 -20.11
C ASN A 94 15.18 14.06 -21.37
N ASN A 95 16.18 14.92 -21.25
CA ASN A 95 16.77 15.60 -22.40
C ASN A 95 18.06 14.94 -22.90
N ASP A 96 18.61 13.97 -22.17
CA ASP A 96 19.81 13.23 -22.58
C ASP A 96 19.44 12.10 -23.55
N THR A 97 19.71 12.33 -24.83
CA THR A 97 19.48 11.35 -25.90
C THR A 97 20.41 10.14 -25.83
N ASN A 98 21.47 10.19 -25.02
CA ASN A 98 22.42 9.08 -24.85
C ASN A 98 22.05 8.16 -23.69
N LEU A 99 21.04 8.52 -22.87
CA LEU A 99 20.62 7.69 -21.76
C LEU A 99 19.90 6.43 -22.26
N GLN A 100 20.60 5.30 -22.22
CA GLN A 100 20.08 4.03 -22.73
C GLN A 100 19.13 3.35 -21.74
N SER A 101 19.44 3.43 -20.44
CA SER A 101 18.67 2.75 -19.41
C SER A 101 18.62 3.52 -18.10
N VAL A 102 17.53 3.34 -17.36
CA VAL A 102 17.40 3.73 -15.95
C VAL A 102 17.37 2.46 -15.11
N THR A 103 18.04 2.49 -13.96
CA THR A 103 17.93 1.42 -12.96
C THR A 103 17.45 1.99 -11.64
N ILE A 104 16.45 1.32 -11.07
CA ILE A 104 15.88 1.58 -9.75
C ILE A 104 16.29 0.41 -8.86
N VAL A 105 16.96 0.69 -7.74
CA VAL A 105 17.44 -0.32 -6.80
C VAL A 105 16.90 -0.01 -5.41
N TRP A 106 16.34 -1.01 -4.76
CA TRP A 106 15.90 -0.93 -3.38
C TRP A 106 16.91 -1.59 -2.42
N ASN A 107 16.97 -1.06 -1.20
CA ASN A 107 17.70 -1.66 -0.10
C ASN A 107 17.03 -2.94 0.45
N THR A 108 15.76 -3.18 0.12
CA THR A 108 14.99 -4.39 0.43
C THR A 108 14.27 -4.90 -0.83
N GLU A 109 13.87 -6.17 -0.84
CA GLU A 109 13.10 -6.74 -1.95
C GLU A 109 11.60 -6.43 -1.79
N TYR A 110 10.88 -6.26 -2.90
CA TYR A 110 9.44 -5.96 -2.93
C TYR A 110 8.68 -6.93 -3.83
N TRP A 111 7.43 -7.22 -3.49
CA TRP A 111 6.52 -7.91 -4.39
C TRP A 111 6.02 -6.92 -5.45
N PHE A 112 6.43 -7.13 -6.70
CA PHE A 112 6.02 -6.28 -7.82
C PHE A 112 4.66 -6.72 -8.34
N THR A 113 3.75 -5.76 -8.57
CA THR A 113 2.45 -6.00 -9.20
C THR A 113 2.39 -5.33 -10.56
N TRP A 114 2.51 -4.01 -10.57
CA TRP A 114 2.45 -3.22 -11.79
C TRP A 114 3.21 -1.91 -11.67
N MET A 115 3.47 -1.28 -12.81
CA MET A 115 4.09 0.03 -12.90
C MET A 115 3.49 0.83 -14.05
N ARG A 116 3.67 2.15 -13.99
CA ARG A 116 3.29 3.11 -15.02
C ARG A 116 4.51 3.90 -15.45
N ILE A 117 4.69 4.00 -16.77
CA ILE A 117 5.76 4.74 -17.41
C ILE A 117 5.12 5.83 -18.27
N VAL A 118 5.50 7.07 -18.04
CA VAL A 118 5.09 8.21 -18.87
C VAL A 118 6.21 8.50 -19.86
N LEU A 119 5.86 8.62 -21.13
CA LEU A 119 6.80 8.78 -22.23
C LEU A 119 6.62 10.11 -22.95
N LYS A 120 7.66 10.50 -23.70
CA LYS A 120 7.57 11.60 -24.65
C LYS A 120 6.51 11.30 -25.71
N PRO A 121 5.80 12.32 -26.22
CA PRO A 121 4.85 12.16 -27.34
C PRO A 121 5.45 11.50 -28.59
N SER A 122 6.76 11.65 -28.81
CA SER A 122 7.49 11.08 -29.96
C SER A 122 8.02 9.66 -29.71
N ALA A 123 7.85 9.09 -28.53
CA ALA A 123 8.45 7.83 -28.14
C ALA A 123 7.87 6.64 -28.93
N HIS A 124 8.74 5.69 -29.29
CA HIS A 124 8.33 4.43 -29.91
C HIS A 124 8.19 3.33 -28.84
N LEU A 125 6.95 2.97 -28.50
CA LEU A 125 6.64 2.02 -27.42
C LEU A 125 7.32 0.64 -27.52
N LYS A 126 7.67 0.19 -28.73
CA LYS A 126 8.32 -1.11 -28.97
C LYS A 126 9.77 -1.17 -28.46
N SER A 127 10.38 -0.06 -28.09
CA SER A 127 11.78 -0.01 -27.61
C SER A 127 11.93 -0.20 -26.10
N ILE A 128 10.82 -0.20 -25.34
CA ILE A 128 10.88 -0.26 -23.88
C ILE A 128 10.82 -1.71 -23.42
N ASP A 129 11.93 -2.15 -22.84
CA ASP A 129 12.04 -3.41 -22.13
C ASP A 129 12.28 -3.15 -20.65
N VAL A 130 11.69 -4.02 -19.83
CA VAL A 130 11.79 -3.96 -18.38
C VAL A 130 12.37 -5.28 -17.90
N GLN A 131 13.46 -5.19 -17.16
CA GLN A 131 14.19 -6.31 -16.60
C GLN A 131 14.07 -6.26 -15.08
N PHE A 132 13.71 -7.40 -14.49
CA PHE A 132 13.54 -7.54 -13.06
C PHE A 132 14.67 -8.40 -12.49
N ASN A 133 15.29 -7.91 -11.43
CA ASN A 133 16.46 -8.54 -10.83
C ASN A 133 16.20 -8.84 -9.35
N GLN A 134 16.50 -10.08 -8.97
CA GLN A 134 16.59 -10.50 -7.58
C GLN A 134 18.07 -10.79 -7.28
N HIS A 135 18.68 -10.08 -6.32
CA HIS A 135 20.07 -10.22 -5.81
C HIS A 135 21.19 -10.58 -6.83
N SER A 136 21.19 -11.80 -7.38
CA SER A 136 22.18 -12.32 -8.33
C SER A 136 21.60 -12.88 -9.63
N THR A 137 20.28 -13.08 -9.72
CA THR A 137 19.60 -13.60 -10.92
C THR A 137 18.85 -12.49 -11.60
N SER A 138 19.25 -12.23 -12.84
CA SER A 138 18.50 -11.38 -13.73
C SER A 138 17.50 -12.20 -14.52
N GLN A 139 16.23 -11.80 -14.51
CA GLN A 139 15.21 -12.40 -15.34
C GLN A 139 14.51 -11.32 -16.18
N MET A 140 14.55 -11.52 -17.50
CA MET A 140 13.65 -10.82 -18.40
C MET A 140 12.33 -11.59 -18.40
N LEU A 141 11.23 -10.90 -18.10
CA LEU A 141 9.93 -11.54 -17.91
C LEU A 141 8.94 -11.08 -18.95
N ASN A 142 8.07 -12.00 -19.35
CA ASN A 142 6.96 -11.71 -20.25
C ASN A 142 5.87 -11.01 -19.45
N CYS A 143 5.98 -9.70 -19.34
CA CYS A 143 4.96 -8.86 -18.73
C CYS A 143 3.89 -8.45 -19.73
N THR A 144 2.66 -8.29 -19.24
CA THR A 144 1.58 -7.70 -20.03
C THR A 144 1.77 -6.19 -20.08
N LYS A 145 1.82 -5.64 -21.29
CA LYS A 145 2.01 -4.20 -21.55
C LYS A 145 0.67 -3.60 -22.02
N PHE A 146 0.27 -2.47 -21.42
CA PHE A 146 -0.97 -1.77 -21.68
C PHE A 146 -0.71 -0.33 -22.11
N LEU A 147 -1.38 0.13 -23.15
CA LEU A 147 -1.32 1.53 -23.58
C LEU A 147 -2.55 2.26 -23.05
N LEU A 148 -2.31 3.21 -22.15
CA LEU A 148 -3.38 4.06 -21.65
C LEU A 148 -3.65 5.16 -22.67
N ASN A 149 -4.93 5.37 -22.98
CA ASN A 149 -5.39 6.40 -23.90
C ASN A 149 -5.43 7.76 -23.20
N THR A 150 -4.27 8.25 -22.77
CA THR A 150 -4.09 9.54 -22.10
C THR A 150 -3.55 10.59 -23.07
N SER A 151 -3.55 11.86 -22.67
CA SER A 151 -2.99 12.96 -23.46
C SER A 151 -1.48 12.85 -23.69
N SER A 152 -0.74 12.19 -22.79
CA SER A 152 0.63 11.71 -23.01
C SER A 152 0.62 10.19 -23.26
N PRO A 153 1.58 9.64 -24.03
CA PRO A 153 1.71 8.20 -24.17
C PRO A 153 2.14 7.61 -22.82
N THR A 154 1.23 6.88 -22.20
CA THR A 154 1.46 6.23 -20.91
C THR A 154 1.38 4.72 -21.10
N LEU A 155 2.45 4.04 -20.68
CA LEU A 155 2.59 2.60 -20.72
C LEU A 155 2.42 2.05 -19.32
N GLU A 156 1.43 1.19 -19.12
CA GLU A 156 1.26 0.44 -17.87
C GLU A 156 1.72 -0.99 -18.08
N ILE A 157 2.49 -1.53 -17.14
CA ILE A 157 3.10 -2.85 -17.25
C ILE A 157 2.69 -3.64 -16.02
N HIS A 158 2.01 -4.78 -16.24
CA HIS A 158 1.66 -5.72 -15.18
C HIS A 158 2.43 -7.01 -15.39
N CYS A 159 2.96 -7.55 -14.30
CA CYS A 159 3.70 -8.80 -14.34
C CYS A 159 3.21 -9.70 -13.21
N THR A 160 2.98 -10.97 -13.51
CA THR A 160 2.81 -11.99 -12.48
C THR A 160 4.18 -12.58 -12.20
N LEU A 161 4.79 -12.19 -11.08
CA LEU A 161 6.10 -12.68 -10.68
C LEU A 161 5.95 -13.75 -9.60
N GLU A 162 6.89 -14.69 -9.54
CA GLU A 162 6.96 -15.70 -8.47
C GLU A 162 8.07 -15.39 -7.45
N PHE A 163 8.71 -14.23 -7.57
CA PHE A 163 9.84 -13.82 -6.74
C PHE A 163 9.78 -12.34 -6.36
N LEU A 164 10.53 -11.97 -5.33
CA LEU A 164 10.66 -10.58 -4.87
C LEU A 164 11.69 -9.83 -5.70
N VAL A 165 11.36 -8.60 -6.07
CA VAL A 165 12.18 -7.74 -6.93
C VAL A 165 13.00 -6.80 -6.06
N ARG A 166 14.30 -6.75 -6.28
CA ARG A 166 15.20 -5.77 -5.65
C ARG A 166 15.62 -4.64 -6.59
N GLN A 167 15.59 -4.92 -7.88
CA GLN A 167 16.00 -3.96 -8.89
C GLN A 167 15.15 -4.08 -10.15
N ILE A 168 14.80 -2.93 -10.72
CA ILE A 168 14.18 -2.81 -12.05
C ILE A 168 15.12 -2.02 -12.95
N THR A 169 15.39 -2.54 -14.14
CA THR A 169 16.12 -1.84 -15.19
C THR A 169 15.20 -1.64 -16.39
N ILE A 170 15.14 -0.41 -16.90
CA ILE A 170 14.25 0.00 -17.98
C ILE A 170 15.11 0.52 -19.11
N THR A 171 14.95 -0.05 -20.31
CA THR A 171 15.63 0.41 -21.52
C THR A 171 14.86 1.56 -22.19
N ALA A 172 15.48 2.19 -23.19
CA ALA A 172 14.94 3.37 -23.89
C ALA A 172 14.70 4.58 -22.97
N ALA A 173 15.62 4.80 -22.02
CA ALA A 173 15.53 5.87 -21.04
C ALA A 173 15.53 7.31 -21.63
N ALA A 174 16.00 7.46 -22.86
CA ALA A 174 15.94 8.71 -23.64
C ALA A 174 14.49 9.25 -23.81
N ASP A 175 13.50 8.36 -23.76
CA ASP A 175 12.09 8.69 -24.03
C ASP A 175 11.23 8.83 -22.75
N LEU A 176 11.82 8.63 -21.57
CA LEU A 176 11.10 8.66 -20.30
C LEU A 176 10.79 10.10 -19.85
N CYS A 177 9.64 10.24 -19.22
CA CYS A 177 9.23 11.45 -18.51
C CYS A 177 9.02 11.20 -17.02
N ASP A 178 8.26 10.16 -16.67
CA ASP A 178 7.97 9.84 -15.27
C ASP A 178 7.81 8.33 -15.09
N ILE A 179 7.95 7.88 -13.86
CA ILE A 179 7.76 6.48 -13.49
C ILE A 179 7.06 6.34 -12.15
N TYR A 180 6.19 5.34 -12.11
CA TYR A 180 5.48 4.95 -10.92
C TYR A 180 5.50 3.44 -10.77
N ILE A 181 5.87 2.95 -9.59
CA ILE A 181 5.91 1.51 -9.28
C ILE A 181 4.96 1.26 -8.13
N SER A 182 3.93 0.42 -8.35
CA SER A 182 2.91 0.18 -7.34
C SER A 182 3.51 -0.52 -6.11
N GLY A 183 3.34 0.13 -4.97
CA GLY A 183 3.46 -0.46 -3.64
C GLY A 183 2.13 -0.89 -3.06
N GLY A 184 1.04 -0.80 -3.83
CA GLY A 184 -0.33 -1.08 -3.43
C GLY A 184 -1.04 0.09 -2.73
N VAL A 185 -2.33 -0.14 -2.43
CA VAL A 185 -3.19 0.78 -1.66
C VAL A 185 -3.16 0.39 -0.18
N ASN A 186 -3.09 1.37 0.73
CA ASN A 186 -3.20 1.11 2.17
C ASN A 186 -4.67 0.84 2.54
N PHE A 187 -5.01 -0.44 2.72
CA PHE A 187 -6.35 -0.88 3.11
C PHE A 187 -6.59 -0.89 4.62
N ALA A 188 -5.59 -0.60 5.46
CA ALA A 188 -5.77 -0.66 6.92
C ALA A 188 -6.51 0.56 7.49
N LEU A 189 -6.43 1.71 6.82
CA LEU A 189 -6.95 2.98 7.30
C LEU A 189 -8.43 2.90 7.66
N ARG A 190 -8.73 3.26 8.91
CA ARG A 190 -10.08 3.33 9.51
C ARG A 190 -10.89 2.06 9.34
N GLN A 191 -10.23 0.91 9.20
CA GLN A 191 -10.90 -0.38 9.20
C GLN A 191 -11.33 -0.78 10.61
N MET A 192 -12.15 -1.83 10.67
CA MET A 192 -12.51 -2.44 11.94
C MET A 192 -11.26 -2.99 12.61
N VAL A 193 -10.97 -2.51 13.82
CA VAL A 193 -9.81 -2.91 14.60
C VAL A 193 -10.23 -3.17 16.04
N CYS A 194 -9.70 -4.25 16.61
CA CYS A 194 -9.89 -4.63 18.01
C CYS A 194 -8.54 -4.93 18.63
N GLN A 195 -8.43 -4.70 19.94
CA GLN A 195 -7.28 -5.14 20.72
C GLN A 195 -7.76 -5.85 21.99
N SER A 196 -6.89 -6.65 22.59
CA SER A 196 -7.18 -7.49 23.77
C SER A 196 -7.68 -6.69 24.97
N SER A 197 -7.08 -5.53 25.24
CA SER A 197 -7.36 -4.62 26.36
C SER A 197 -6.95 -3.19 26.00
N ASN A 198 -7.40 -2.16 26.74
CA ASN A 198 -6.98 -0.77 26.53
C ASN A 198 -6.29 -0.26 27.80
N TYR A 199 -5.02 0.19 27.71
CA TYR A 199 -4.28 0.71 28.88
C TYR A 199 -5.00 1.86 29.60
N SER A 200 -5.72 2.68 28.84
CA SER A 200 -6.62 3.70 29.37
C SER A 200 -7.92 3.66 28.57
N TYR A 201 -9.04 3.49 29.28
CA TYR A 201 -10.38 3.38 28.71
C TYR A 201 -10.80 4.54 27.81
N SER A 202 -10.11 5.69 27.85
CA SER A 202 -10.45 6.90 27.10
C SER A 202 -9.40 7.41 26.10
N LYS A 203 -8.23 6.76 25.99
CA LYS A 203 -7.07 7.39 25.32
C LYS A 203 -6.30 6.53 24.31
N TYR A 204 -6.17 5.22 24.54
CA TYR A 204 -5.26 4.38 23.75
C TYR A 204 -5.99 3.23 23.06
N TYR A 205 -7.02 3.61 22.32
CA TYR A 205 -7.89 2.70 21.59
C TYR A 205 -7.19 2.04 20.40
N ALA A 206 -7.73 0.90 19.98
CA ALA A 206 -7.25 0.16 18.82
C ALA A 206 -7.31 0.97 17.52
N LEU A 207 -8.29 1.89 17.39
CA LEU A 207 -8.45 2.75 16.21
C LEU A 207 -7.21 3.61 15.93
N HIS A 208 -6.44 3.96 16.96
CA HIS A 208 -5.21 4.75 16.79
C HIS A 208 -4.09 3.99 16.11
N ALA A 209 -4.21 2.69 15.87
CA ALA A 209 -3.26 1.95 15.05
C ALA A 209 -3.56 2.06 13.55
N VAL A 210 -4.69 2.65 13.15
CA VAL A 210 -5.12 2.70 11.75
C VAL A 210 -5.79 4.03 11.40
N ASP A 211 -5.55 5.07 12.18
CA ASP A 211 -6.20 6.38 11.96
C ASP A 211 -5.42 7.27 11.00
N GLY A 212 -4.25 6.83 10.53
CA GLY A 212 -3.39 7.58 9.63
C GLY A 212 -2.69 8.77 10.29
N ASP A 213 -2.66 8.86 11.63
CA ASP A 213 -1.97 9.89 12.40
C ASP A 213 -0.79 9.31 13.19
N MET A 214 0.42 9.59 12.71
CA MET A 214 1.68 9.15 13.34
C MET A 214 1.91 9.70 14.77
N ASN A 215 1.07 10.63 15.25
CA ASN A 215 1.15 11.20 16.59
C ASN A 215 0.28 10.46 17.62
N THR A 216 -0.66 9.62 17.19
CA THR A 216 -1.45 8.77 18.07
C THR A 216 -0.80 7.38 18.17
N PHE A 217 -1.35 6.52 19.03
CA PHE A 217 -0.97 5.11 19.12
C PHE A 217 -2.00 4.30 19.89
N SER A 218 -2.11 3.02 19.55
CA SER A 218 -2.82 2.02 20.34
C SER A 218 -1.92 1.50 21.48
N HIS A 219 -2.51 1.12 22.61
CA HIS A 219 -1.77 0.59 23.75
C HIS A 219 -2.61 -0.37 24.59
N THR A 220 -2.21 -1.64 24.67
CA THR A 220 -2.86 -2.62 25.54
C THR A 220 -2.45 -2.44 27.00
N GLU A 221 -3.19 -3.04 27.93
CA GLU A 221 -2.70 -3.25 29.28
C GLU A 221 -1.48 -4.18 29.31
N HIS A 222 -0.83 -4.24 30.46
CA HIS A 222 0.19 -5.25 30.78
C HIS A 222 -0.51 -6.61 30.97
N GLU A 223 -0.43 -7.48 29.97
CA GLU A 223 -1.13 -8.77 29.98
C GLU A 223 -0.30 -9.90 29.34
N PRO A 224 -0.60 -11.18 29.58
CA PRO A 224 0.25 -12.28 29.11
C PRO A 224 0.30 -12.46 27.59
N ARG A 225 -0.76 -12.07 26.87
CA ARG A 225 -0.91 -12.27 25.40
C ARG A 225 -1.64 -11.08 24.76
N PRO A 226 -1.04 -9.88 24.76
CA PRO A 226 -1.64 -8.72 24.14
C PRO A 226 -1.67 -8.91 22.63
N TYR A 227 -2.80 -8.56 22.04
CA TYR A 227 -2.98 -8.65 20.59
C TYR A 227 -3.79 -7.49 20.05
N LEU A 228 -3.61 -7.23 18.76
CA LEU A 228 -4.44 -6.32 17.96
C LEU A 228 -4.75 -7.04 16.66
N PHE A 229 -6.00 -6.95 16.20
CA PHE A 229 -6.34 -7.40 14.86
C PHE A 229 -7.11 -6.34 14.08
N VAL A 230 -6.85 -6.31 12.78
CA VAL A 230 -7.53 -5.46 11.80
C VAL A 230 -8.29 -6.37 10.84
N THR A 231 -9.57 -6.09 10.61
CA THR A 231 -10.41 -6.81 9.66
C THR A 231 -10.75 -5.89 8.49
N LEU A 232 -10.32 -6.31 7.30
CA LEU A 232 -10.67 -5.71 6.03
C LEU A 232 -12.09 -6.13 5.64
N PRO A 233 -12.88 -5.24 5.01
CA PRO A 233 -14.29 -5.49 4.68
C PRO A 233 -14.46 -6.57 3.62
N LYS A 234 -13.40 -6.81 2.83
CA LYS A 234 -13.31 -7.84 1.82
C LYS A 234 -11.89 -8.39 1.78
N PRO A 235 -11.70 -9.64 1.36
CA PRO A 235 -10.37 -10.18 1.10
C PRO A 235 -9.60 -9.34 0.07
N ARG A 236 -8.29 -9.25 0.26
CA ARG A 236 -7.34 -8.50 -0.59
C ARG A 236 -6.13 -9.37 -0.89
N LEU A 237 -5.45 -9.06 -2.01
CA LEU A 237 -4.09 -9.55 -2.24
C LEU A 237 -3.13 -8.61 -1.51
N VAL A 238 -2.70 -9.00 -0.32
CA VAL A 238 -1.79 -8.19 0.49
C VAL A 238 -0.35 -8.51 0.10
N ASN A 239 0.40 -7.44 -0.18
CA ASN A 239 1.76 -7.50 -0.69
C ASN A 239 2.79 -7.02 0.34
N ARG A 240 2.37 -6.20 1.30
CA ARG A 240 3.27 -5.61 2.28
C ARG A 240 2.50 -5.09 3.48
N ILE A 241 3.10 -5.24 4.65
CA ILE A 241 2.58 -4.70 5.91
C ILE A 241 3.67 -3.84 6.53
N VAL A 242 3.28 -2.68 7.06
CA VAL A 242 4.20 -1.79 7.76
C VAL A 242 3.65 -1.55 9.16
N LEU A 243 4.45 -1.86 10.18
CA LEU A 243 4.14 -1.53 11.58
C LEU A 243 5.05 -0.40 12.02
N TYR A 244 4.47 0.73 12.42
CA TYR A 244 5.22 1.83 13.03
C TYR A 244 5.24 1.65 14.55
N ASN A 245 6.45 1.54 15.07
CA ASN A 245 6.71 1.31 16.48
C ASN A 245 6.66 2.62 17.26
N ARG A 246 6.27 2.54 18.54
CA ARG A 246 6.47 3.65 19.48
C ARG A 246 7.87 3.56 20.08
N MET A 247 8.82 4.29 19.51
CA MET A 247 10.20 4.27 20.02
C MET A 247 10.37 4.95 21.37
N PHE A 248 9.61 6.02 21.63
CA PHE A 248 9.73 6.84 22.84
C PHE A 248 8.37 7.13 23.49
N ASP A 249 8.36 7.25 24.81
CA ASP A 249 7.22 7.72 25.58
C ASP A 249 7.15 9.25 25.69
N ALA A 250 6.16 9.77 26.44
CA ALA A 250 5.97 11.22 26.61
C ALA A 250 7.11 11.90 27.40
N TYR A 251 7.97 11.13 28.07
CA TYR A 251 9.13 11.59 28.83
C TYR A 251 10.44 11.31 28.09
N ASN A 252 10.37 10.99 26.79
CA ASN A 252 11.50 10.64 25.94
C ASN A 252 12.27 9.38 26.40
N VAL A 253 11.60 8.48 27.12
CA VAL A 253 12.17 7.19 27.50
C VAL A 253 11.93 6.17 26.39
N SER A 254 12.97 5.38 26.07
CA SER A 254 12.87 4.34 25.05
C SER A 254 11.91 3.23 25.49
N VAL A 255 10.89 2.99 24.65
CA VAL A 255 9.89 1.93 24.84
C VAL A 255 9.73 1.05 23.60
N GLY A 256 10.63 1.20 22.61
CA GLY A 256 10.57 0.48 21.34
C GLY A 256 10.71 -1.04 21.48
N GLU A 257 11.33 -1.52 22.56
CA GLU A 257 11.48 -2.95 22.87
C GLU A 257 10.14 -3.68 23.01
N ARG A 258 9.04 -2.97 23.31
CA ARG A 258 7.70 -3.56 23.48
C ARG A 258 7.20 -4.28 22.23
N LEU A 259 7.59 -3.82 21.05
CA LEU A 259 7.22 -4.45 19.78
C LEU A 259 8.27 -5.46 19.30
N LYS A 260 9.27 -5.85 20.09
CA LYS A 260 10.21 -6.91 19.66
C LYS A 260 9.59 -8.29 19.73
N ASN A 261 10.11 -9.21 18.91
CA ASN A 261 9.68 -10.60 18.86
C ASN A 261 8.16 -10.75 18.65
N PHE A 262 7.54 -9.75 18.02
CA PHE A 262 6.13 -9.82 17.70
C PHE A 262 5.88 -10.91 16.67
N GLU A 263 4.66 -11.42 16.66
CA GLU A 263 4.19 -12.35 15.65
C GLU A 263 3.06 -11.70 14.86
N LEU A 264 3.12 -11.86 13.54
CA LEU A 264 2.19 -11.32 12.56
C LEU A 264 1.53 -12.52 11.86
N GLN A 265 0.21 -12.59 11.83
CA GLN A 265 -0.54 -13.65 11.14
C GLN A 265 -1.64 -13.10 10.22
N GLY A 266 -1.49 -13.30 8.91
CA GLY A 266 -2.55 -13.01 7.94
C GLY A 266 -3.53 -14.17 7.87
N LEU A 267 -4.82 -13.89 8.06
CA LEU A 267 -5.90 -14.89 8.05
C LEU A 267 -6.87 -14.65 6.89
N ASP A 268 -7.37 -15.74 6.31
CA ASP A 268 -8.45 -15.70 5.33
C ASP A 268 -9.84 -15.54 5.98
N GLU A 269 -10.86 -15.52 5.13
CA GLU A 269 -12.27 -15.46 5.54
C GLU A 269 -12.75 -16.63 6.42
N ASN A 270 -12.01 -17.74 6.45
CA ASN A 270 -12.28 -18.92 7.28
C ASN A 270 -11.41 -18.96 8.55
N ASN A 271 -10.66 -17.88 8.84
CA ASN A 271 -9.64 -17.81 9.88
C ASN A 271 -8.48 -18.82 9.70
N SER A 272 -8.26 -19.31 8.49
CA SER A 272 -7.06 -20.08 8.12
C SER A 272 -5.86 -19.15 8.03
N THR A 273 -4.72 -19.58 8.56
CA THR A 273 -3.48 -18.81 8.48
C THR A 273 -2.86 -18.93 7.08
N GLU A 274 -2.89 -17.84 6.32
CA GLU A 274 -2.31 -17.74 4.98
C GLU A 274 -0.86 -17.26 5.00
N PHE A 275 -0.49 -16.59 6.09
CA PHE A 275 0.83 -16.00 6.27
C PHE A 275 1.16 -15.93 7.76
N SER A 276 2.42 -16.19 8.10
CA SER A 276 2.96 -15.93 9.43
C SER A 276 4.36 -15.35 9.34
N PHE A 277 4.65 -14.37 10.19
CA PHE A 277 5.97 -13.77 10.36
C PHE A 277 6.25 -13.60 11.85
N LYS A 278 7.52 -13.81 12.22
CA LYS A 278 8.01 -13.56 13.56
C LYS A 278 9.22 -12.64 13.47
N ASP A 279 9.16 -11.55 14.20
CA ASP A 279 10.29 -10.64 14.31
C ASP A 279 11.51 -11.35 14.92
N SER A 280 12.65 -11.15 14.27
CA SER A 280 13.94 -11.71 14.65
C SER A 280 15.01 -10.63 14.85
N ASN A 281 14.62 -9.35 14.78
CA ASN A 281 15.56 -8.25 14.97
C ASN A 281 16.05 -8.22 16.42
N THR A 282 17.37 -8.07 16.59
CA THR A 282 17.99 -7.97 17.92
C THR A 282 17.69 -6.64 18.59
N SER A 283 17.41 -5.60 17.80
CA SER A 283 17.15 -4.25 18.24
C SER A 283 15.81 -3.76 17.68
N PRO A 284 15.07 -2.93 18.43
CA PRO A 284 13.77 -2.45 18.00
C PRO A 284 13.93 -1.50 16.83
N LEU A 285 13.09 -1.65 15.82
CA LEU A 285 13.04 -0.76 14.67
C LEU A 285 11.94 0.28 14.84
N TYR A 286 12.13 1.45 14.21
CA TYR A 286 11.11 2.48 14.14
C TYR A 286 9.91 2.02 13.30
N ASN A 287 10.17 1.32 12.20
CA ASN A 287 9.16 0.64 11.42
C ASN A 287 9.62 -0.78 11.06
N TYR A 288 8.67 -1.70 10.99
CA TYR A 288 8.89 -3.06 10.52
C TYR A 288 8.14 -3.21 9.20
N THR A 289 8.86 -3.38 8.11
CA THR A 289 8.29 -3.66 6.80
C THR A 289 8.36 -5.15 6.53
N VAL A 290 7.19 -5.80 6.46
CA VAL A 290 7.06 -7.22 6.17
C VAL A 290 6.50 -7.35 4.76
N VAL A 291 7.31 -7.87 3.84
CA VAL A 291 6.92 -8.07 2.45
C VAL A 291 6.27 -9.44 2.29
N ILE A 292 5.14 -9.47 1.61
CA ILE A 292 4.26 -10.64 1.46
C ILE A 292 4.09 -10.90 -0.03
N ALA A 293 4.23 -12.15 -0.46
CA ALA A 293 4.08 -12.54 -1.86
C ALA A 293 2.59 -12.67 -2.25
N GLY A 294 1.85 -11.56 -2.26
CA GLY A 294 0.47 -11.47 -2.75
C GLY A 294 -0.50 -12.47 -2.11
N LYS A 295 -0.61 -12.47 -0.79
CA LYS A 295 -1.47 -13.43 -0.08
C LYS A 295 -2.90 -12.92 0.04
N ARG A 296 -3.87 -13.79 -0.26
CA ARG A 296 -5.29 -13.52 -0.07
C ARG A 296 -5.61 -13.55 1.41
N MET A 297 -5.96 -12.42 2.00
CA MET A 297 -6.35 -12.34 3.42
C MET A 297 -7.38 -11.23 3.64
N ASN A 298 -8.15 -11.34 4.72
CA ASN A 298 -9.04 -10.27 5.17
C ASN A 298 -8.80 -9.87 6.64
N THR A 299 -8.02 -10.64 7.40
CA THR A 299 -7.74 -10.31 8.80
C THR A 299 -6.25 -10.35 9.06
N MET A 300 -5.77 -9.38 9.84
CA MET A 300 -4.39 -9.24 10.23
C MET A 300 -4.30 -9.20 11.75
N LEU A 301 -3.73 -10.24 12.37
CA LEU A 301 -3.43 -10.34 13.81
C LEU A 301 -1.95 -10.03 14.14
N VAL A 302 -1.71 -9.11 15.07
CA VAL A 302 -0.41 -8.80 15.67
C VAL A 302 -0.41 -9.25 17.14
N ASN A 303 0.54 -10.09 17.54
CA ASN A 303 0.75 -10.51 18.92
C ASN A 303 2.10 -10.00 19.43
N ALA A 304 2.14 -9.39 20.62
CA ALA A 304 3.41 -9.07 21.28
C ALA A 304 3.75 -10.12 22.34
N SER A 305 5.04 -10.48 22.41
CA SER A 305 5.56 -11.48 23.35
C SER A 305 6.65 -10.94 24.28
N SER A 306 7.24 -9.78 23.96
CA SER A 306 8.32 -9.18 24.75
C SER A 306 7.77 -8.50 25.99
N ALA A 307 8.26 -8.89 27.16
CA ALA A 307 7.89 -8.29 28.44
C ALA A 307 8.34 -6.82 28.52
N ASP A 308 7.47 -5.94 29.03
CA ASP A 308 7.81 -4.54 29.27
C ASP A 308 8.74 -4.43 30.49
N THR A 309 10.03 -4.20 30.25
CA THR A 309 11.03 -4.10 31.32
C THR A 309 11.08 -2.71 31.96
N TYR A 310 10.37 -1.73 31.39
CA TYR A 310 10.45 -0.32 31.79
C TYR A 310 10.06 -0.08 33.26
N TYR A 311 9.01 -0.74 33.76
CA TYR A 311 8.54 -0.58 35.15
C TYR A 311 9.24 -1.55 36.14
N GLY A 312 10.36 -2.12 35.75
CA GLY A 312 11.14 -3.07 36.56
C GLY A 312 10.43 -4.41 36.76
N ALA A 313 10.90 -5.19 37.74
CA ALA A 313 10.46 -6.57 37.98
C ALA A 313 8.97 -6.73 38.33
N LYS A 314 8.24 -5.65 38.63
CA LYS A 314 6.85 -5.69 39.08
C LYS A 314 5.82 -5.79 37.95
N ARG A 315 6.21 -5.54 36.68
CA ARG A 315 5.30 -5.59 35.51
C ARG A 315 5.96 -6.23 34.30
N GLN A 316 6.56 -7.41 34.48
CA GLN A 316 7.16 -8.21 33.39
C GLN A 316 6.10 -8.92 32.52
N LEU A 317 5.03 -8.21 32.16
CA LEU A 317 4.05 -8.69 31.21
C LEU A 317 4.24 -7.96 29.89
N PRO A 318 4.02 -8.64 28.75
CA PRO A 318 4.02 -7.99 27.45
C PRO A 318 2.99 -6.85 27.37
N VAL A 319 3.30 -5.90 26.50
CA VAL A 319 2.43 -4.79 26.11
C VAL A 319 2.54 -4.64 24.60
N LEU A 320 1.41 -4.51 23.92
CA LEU A 320 1.40 -4.14 22.51
C LEU A 320 1.17 -2.63 22.40
N THR A 321 2.06 -1.96 21.68
CA THR A 321 1.93 -0.54 21.35
C THR A 321 2.27 -0.33 19.88
N ILE A 322 1.32 0.17 19.11
CA ILE A 322 1.48 0.42 17.66
C ILE A 322 1.10 1.86 17.39
N ARG A 323 1.97 2.62 16.72
CA ARG A 323 1.65 3.98 16.26
C ARG A 323 0.73 3.94 15.06
N GLU A 324 1.08 3.14 14.07
CA GLU A 324 0.29 2.99 12.86
C GLU A 324 0.59 1.60 12.27
N LEU A 325 -0.41 1.01 11.65
CA LEU A 325 -0.38 -0.25 10.94
C LEU A 325 -0.94 0.01 9.54
N GLU A 326 -0.11 -0.24 8.54
CA GLU A 326 -0.48 -0.09 7.14
C GLU A 326 -0.51 -1.47 6.49
N ILE A 327 -1.58 -1.77 5.74
CA ILE A 327 -1.73 -3.02 4.97
C ILE A 327 -1.83 -2.64 3.51
N TYR A 328 -0.75 -2.85 2.77
CA TYR A 328 -0.67 -2.54 1.36
C TYR A 328 -1.02 -3.76 0.51
N GLY A 329 -1.90 -3.56 -0.46
CA GLY A 329 -2.29 -4.62 -1.37
C GLY A 329 -3.01 -4.12 -2.61
N GLU A 330 -3.61 -5.07 -3.31
CA GLU A 330 -4.40 -4.88 -4.51
C GLU A 330 -5.77 -5.57 -4.37
N CYS A 331 -6.66 -5.33 -5.32
CA CYS A 331 -7.89 -6.10 -5.42
C CYS A 331 -7.60 -7.56 -5.80
N LEU A 332 -8.55 -8.45 -5.48
CA LEU A 332 -8.47 -9.82 -6.00
C LEU A 332 -8.64 -9.81 -7.54
N PRO A 333 -8.03 -10.77 -8.26
CA PRO A 333 -8.22 -10.90 -9.69
C PRO A 333 -9.71 -10.93 -10.06
N GLY A 334 -10.08 -10.12 -11.05
CA GLY A 334 -11.47 -9.98 -11.48
C GLY A 334 -12.25 -8.85 -10.81
N THR A 335 -11.63 -8.13 -9.88
CA THR A 335 -12.19 -6.92 -9.28
C THR A 335 -11.23 -5.74 -9.40
N TRP A 336 -11.77 -4.52 -9.39
CA TRP A 336 -10.99 -3.30 -9.56
C TRP A 336 -11.59 -2.11 -8.79
N GLY A 337 -10.87 -1.00 -8.77
CA GLY A 337 -11.20 0.25 -8.10
C GLY A 337 -10.83 0.24 -6.62
N LEU A 338 -10.83 1.42 -5.98
CA LEU A 338 -10.37 1.57 -4.58
C LEU A 338 -11.11 0.68 -3.57
N TYR A 339 -12.38 0.35 -3.84
CA TYR A 339 -13.20 -0.51 -2.97
C TYR A 339 -13.16 -1.99 -3.38
N CYS A 340 -12.60 -2.32 -4.55
CA CYS A 340 -12.68 -3.65 -5.16
C CYS A 340 -14.12 -4.19 -5.17
N ASN A 341 -15.07 -3.34 -5.52
CA ASN A 341 -16.49 -3.69 -5.65
C ASN A 341 -16.93 -3.75 -7.11
N GLN A 342 -16.11 -3.26 -8.03
CA GLN A 342 -16.37 -3.31 -9.45
C GLN A 342 -15.77 -4.59 -10.02
N SER A 343 -16.55 -5.29 -10.84
CA SER A 343 -16.09 -6.51 -11.52
C SER A 343 -15.41 -6.14 -12.84
N CYS A 344 -14.38 -6.89 -13.22
CA CYS A 344 -13.83 -6.80 -14.55
C CYS A 344 -14.90 -7.14 -15.61
N PRO A 345 -14.81 -6.53 -16.82
CA PRO A 345 -15.64 -6.93 -17.95
C PRO A 345 -15.55 -8.44 -18.26
N SER A 346 -16.65 -9.01 -18.76
CA SER A 346 -16.77 -10.46 -18.98
C SER A 346 -15.76 -11.05 -19.98
N TYR A 347 -15.21 -10.24 -20.89
CA TYR A 347 -14.20 -10.66 -21.86
C TYR A 347 -12.77 -10.66 -21.30
N CYS A 348 -12.53 -10.11 -20.10
CA CYS A 348 -11.28 -10.31 -19.36
C CYS A 348 -11.58 -10.45 -17.84
N PRO A 349 -12.24 -11.53 -17.44
CA PRO A 349 -12.86 -11.63 -16.11
C PRO A 349 -11.87 -11.63 -14.95
N VAL A 350 -10.56 -11.72 -15.21
CA VAL A 350 -9.51 -11.76 -14.16
C VAL A 350 -8.31 -10.83 -14.42
N THR A 351 -8.24 -10.15 -15.57
CA THR A 351 -7.02 -9.44 -16.01
C THR A 351 -7.24 -7.98 -16.37
N CYS A 352 -8.28 -7.35 -15.83
CA CYS A 352 -8.49 -5.91 -16.04
C CYS A 352 -7.54 -5.06 -15.19
N THR A 353 -7.30 -3.82 -15.61
CA THR A 353 -6.48 -2.86 -14.84
C THR A 353 -7.11 -2.61 -13.46
N GLN A 354 -6.28 -2.53 -12.42
CA GLN A 354 -6.73 -2.33 -11.03
C GLN A 354 -7.46 -1.00 -10.82
N GLU A 355 -7.17 0.00 -11.66
CA GLU A 355 -7.65 1.37 -11.49
C GLU A 355 -8.98 1.64 -12.20
N GLU A 356 -9.08 1.24 -13.46
CA GLU A 356 -10.20 1.60 -14.36
C GLU A 356 -11.05 0.41 -14.79
N GLY A 357 -10.64 -0.82 -14.45
CA GLY A 357 -11.30 -2.02 -14.93
C GLY A 357 -11.20 -2.24 -16.43
N SER A 358 -10.32 -1.49 -17.10
CA SER A 358 -10.08 -1.60 -18.53
C SER A 358 -9.46 -2.95 -18.85
N CYS A 359 -10.04 -3.62 -19.84
CA CYS A 359 -9.53 -4.85 -20.41
C CYS A 359 -8.83 -4.51 -21.72
N HIS A 360 -7.63 -5.02 -21.94
CA HIS A 360 -6.97 -4.85 -23.23
C HIS A 360 -6.64 -6.21 -23.84
N LEU A 361 -6.93 -6.29 -25.13
CA LEU A 361 -6.58 -7.39 -26.00
C LEU A 361 -5.06 -7.43 -26.12
N ILE A 362 -4.49 -8.60 -25.81
CA ILE A 362 -3.08 -8.90 -26.04
C ILE A 362 -2.77 -8.56 -27.50
N LEU A 363 -1.90 -7.57 -27.73
CA LEU A 363 -1.38 -7.24 -29.06
C LEU A 363 -0.32 -8.27 -29.46
N GLU A 364 -0.71 -9.54 -29.60
CA GLU A 364 0.09 -10.54 -30.30
C GLU A 364 -0.48 -10.72 -31.70
N GLY A 365 0.05 -9.92 -32.64
CA GLY A 365 -0.21 -10.04 -34.07
C GLY A 365 -1.29 -9.09 -34.60
N GLU A 366 -0.86 -8.01 -35.24
CA GLU A 366 -1.57 -7.18 -36.23
C GLU A 366 -3.13 -7.16 -36.22
N ILE A 367 -3.71 -6.04 -35.77
CA ILE A 367 -4.62 -5.15 -36.54
C ILE A 367 -5.45 -4.30 -35.56
N TYR A 368 -5.36 -3.00 -35.76
CA TYR A 368 -6.12 -1.95 -35.10
C TYR A 368 -7.64 -2.14 -35.25
N ARG A 369 -8.35 -2.28 -34.12
CA ARG A 369 -9.69 -1.72 -33.95
C ARG A 369 -9.95 -1.42 -32.48
N LEU A 370 -9.75 -0.15 -32.11
CA LEU A 370 -10.34 0.46 -30.93
C LEU A 370 -11.85 0.35 -31.05
N VAL A 371 -12.46 -0.60 -30.32
CA VAL A 371 -13.90 -0.54 -30.08
C VAL A 371 -14.11 0.49 -28.99
N ARG A 372 -14.47 1.71 -29.39
CA ARG A 372 -15.15 2.64 -28.47
C ARG A 372 -16.48 2.00 -28.08
N THR A 373 -16.60 1.53 -26.85
CA THR A 373 -17.92 1.40 -26.22
C THR A 373 -18.37 2.79 -25.76
N VAL A 374 -19.57 3.15 -26.20
CA VAL A 374 -20.33 4.37 -25.87
C VAL A 374 -20.68 4.41 -24.40
#